data_AF-A0A354GVG3-F1
#
_entry.id   AF-A0A354GVG3-F1
#
_cell.length_a   1.000
_cell.length_b   1.000
_cell.length_c   1.000
_cell.angle_alpha   90.00
_cell.angle_beta   90.00
_cell.angle_gamma   90.00
#
_symmetry.space_group_name_H-M   'P 1'
#
loop_
_entity.id
_entity.type
_entity.pdbx_description
1 polymer ?
#
loop_
_entity_poly.entity_id
_entity_poly.type
_entity_poly.pdbx_seq_one_letter_code
_entity_poly.pdbx_strand_id
1 'polypeptide(L)'
;MRNSWLDEVKKCLDEESAQKSDVHLDRLREQGIIDERGEVTGQLRRWDAFLAITEVKHAGGRGQIEAFRCLKPVFGMPGVALIDISRDSMVNYLKQGKKVITAIRDERLGMWKEDCNVHLSANGFVLCDSAGDGEDNVGRLPEFQQTTSRR
;
A
#
# COMPACT_ATOMS: atom_id res chain seq x y z
N MET A 1 31.36 -0.12 42.97
CA MET A 1 30.04 0.40 42.55
C MET A 1 29.76 -0.12 41.15
N ARG A 2 28.65 -0.83 40.93
CA ARG A 2 28.28 -1.32 39.58
C ARG A 2 27.64 -0.18 38.80
N ASN A 3 28.09 0.03 37.57
CA ASN A 3 27.64 1.12 36.70
C ASN A 3 26.27 0.78 36.10
N SER A 4 25.22 0.94 36.89
CA SER A 4 23.80 0.74 36.53
C SER A 4 23.44 1.35 35.16
N TRP A 5 24.03 2.51 34.83
CA TRP A 5 23.78 3.20 33.57
C TRP A 5 24.39 2.50 32.35
N LEU A 6 25.56 1.87 32.49
CA LEU A 6 26.17 1.11 31.38
C LEU A 6 25.38 -0.17 31.09
N ASP A 7 24.78 -0.78 32.12
CA ASP A 7 23.93 -1.95 31.97
C ASP A 7 22.58 -1.57 31.33
N GLU A 8 22.00 -0.40 31.65
CA GLU A 8 20.81 0.14 30.98
C GLU A 8 21.09 0.52 29.52
N VAL A 9 22.21 1.17 29.21
CA VAL A 9 22.58 1.54 27.84
C VAL A 9 22.85 0.31 26.98
N LYS A 10 23.52 -0.71 27.53
CA LYS A 10 23.70 -2.00 26.83
C LYS A 10 22.36 -2.68 26.58
N LYS A 11 21.47 -2.68 27.56
CA LYS A 11 20.12 -3.25 27.41
C LYS A 11 19.32 -2.54 26.32
N CYS A 12 19.34 -1.21 26.27
CA CYS A 12 18.70 -0.44 25.19
C CYS A 12 19.34 -0.72 23.82
N LEU A 13 20.67 -0.85 23.74
CA LEU A 13 21.37 -1.16 22.49
C LEU A 13 21.05 -2.58 21.99
N ASP A 14 21.00 -3.55 22.90
CA ASP A 14 20.67 -4.94 22.59
C ASP A 14 19.21 -5.06 22.13
N GLU A 15 18.29 -4.38 22.82
CA GLU A 15 16.87 -4.28 22.45
C GLU A 15 16.68 -3.59 21.08
N GLU A 16 17.37 -2.48 20.82
CA GLU A 16 17.35 -1.81 19.50
C GLU A 16 17.96 -2.67 18.39
N SER A 17 19.02 -3.43 18.67
CA SER A 17 19.69 -4.27 17.66
C SER A 17 18.82 -5.45 17.25
N ALA A 18 18.14 -6.08 18.22
CA ALA A 18 17.22 -7.18 17.97
C ALA A 18 16.01 -6.69 17.15
N GLN A 19 15.45 -5.53 17.52
CA GLN A 19 14.32 -4.94 16.80
C GLN A 19 14.70 -4.51 15.37
N LYS A 20 15.91 -3.99 15.16
CA LYS A 20 16.40 -3.60 13.82
C LYS A 20 16.67 -4.80 12.91
N SER A 21 17.11 -5.93 13.46
CA SER A 21 17.37 -7.15 12.68
C SER A 21 16.08 -7.77 12.15
N ASP A 22 15.07 -7.93 13.01
CA ASP A 22 13.78 -8.52 12.62
C ASP A 22 13.03 -7.65 11.61
N VAL A 23 13.04 -6.33 11.81
CA VAL A 23 12.49 -5.35 10.85
C VAL A 23 13.17 -5.45 9.48
N HIS A 24 14.48 -5.75 9.43
CA HIS A 24 15.21 -5.94 8.18
C HIS A 24 14.80 -7.23 7.47
N LEU A 25 14.70 -8.34 8.21
CA LEU A 25 14.28 -9.63 7.64
C LEU A 25 12.86 -9.55 7.10
N ASP A 26 11.94 -8.93 7.84
CA ASP A 26 10.57 -8.73 7.37
C ASP A 26 10.52 -7.89 6.10
N ARG A 27 11.35 -6.85 5.99
CA ARG A 27 11.45 -6.05 4.77
C ARG A 27 11.93 -6.88 3.59
N LEU A 28 12.93 -7.73 3.78
CA LEU A 28 13.44 -8.61 2.72
C LEU A 28 12.41 -9.67 2.32
N ARG A 29 11.65 -10.23 3.28
CA ARG A 29 10.55 -11.17 3.03
C ARG A 29 9.42 -10.52 2.22
N GLU A 30 9.00 -9.33 2.63
CA GLU A 30 7.93 -8.57 1.96
C GLU A 30 8.30 -8.16 0.53
N GLN A 31 9.59 -7.88 0.31
CA GLN A 31 10.14 -7.67 -1.04
C GLN A 31 10.32 -8.97 -1.83
N GLY A 32 10.03 -10.12 -1.22
CA GLY A 32 10.18 -11.45 -1.83
C GLY A 32 11.61 -11.92 -1.96
N ILE A 33 12.61 -11.19 -1.43
CA ILE A 33 14.04 -11.46 -1.57
C ILE A 33 14.45 -12.72 -0.78
N ILE A 34 13.83 -12.92 0.38
CA ILE A 34 13.96 -14.12 1.20
C ILE A 34 12.58 -14.72 1.48
N ASP A 35 12.52 -16.02 1.77
CA ASP A 35 11.29 -16.72 2.13
C ASP A 35 10.97 -16.62 3.63
N GLU A 36 9.87 -17.26 4.06
CA GLU A 36 9.47 -17.31 5.48
C GLU A 36 10.55 -17.94 6.39
N ARG A 37 11.38 -18.82 5.85
CA ARG A 37 12.49 -19.47 6.56
C ARG A 37 13.76 -18.63 6.57
N GLY A 38 13.79 -17.53 5.81
CA GLY A 38 14.94 -16.63 5.68
C GLY A 38 15.89 -16.98 4.54
N GLU A 39 15.54 -17.94 3.69
CA GLU A 39 16.36 -18.39 2.57
C GLU A 39 16.18 -17.47 1.37
N VAL A 40 17.28 -17.17 0.67
CA VAL A 40 17.27 -16.28 -0.51
C VAL A 40 16.51 -16.93 -1.66
N THR A 41 15.48 -16.24 -2.17
CA THR A 41 14.65 -16.73 -3.29
C THR A 41 15.25 -16.40 -4.65
N GLY A 42 16.13 -15.38 -4.71
CA GLY A 42 16.65 -14.80 -5.95
C GLY A 42 15.60 -14.03 -6.76
N GLN A 43 14.42 -13.79 -6.20
CA GLN A 43 13.32 -13.10 -6.86
C GLN A 43 12.93 -11.83 -6.09
N LEU A 44 12.53 -10.78 -6.82
CA LEU A 44 11.93 -9.60 -6.22
C LEU A 44 10.43 -9.67 -6.51
N ARG A 45 9.58 -9.50 -5.49
CA ARG A 45 8.14 -9.36 -5.66
C ARG A 45 7.87 -8.07 -6.44
N ARG A 46 7.44 -8.21 -7.69
CA ARG A 46 7.17 -7.09 -8.59
C ARG A 46 5.69 -6.71 -8.52
N TRP A 47 5.44 -5.42 -8.41
CA TRP A 47 4.12 -4.82 -8.59
C TRP A 47 3.79 -4.81 -10.09
N ASP A 48 3.16 -5.88 -10.54
CA ASP A 48 2.61 -5.98 -11.87
C ASP A 48 1.25 -5.26 -11.91
N ALA A 49 1.27 -3.93 -11.85
CA ALA A 49 0.08 -3.10 -11.86
C ALA A 49 0.32 -1.78 -12.60
N PHE A 50 -0.73 -1.27 -13.26
CA PHE A 50 -0.74 0.04 -13.90
C PHE A 50 -0.85 1.18 -12.87
N LEU A 51 -1.69 0.99 -11.85
CA LEU A 51 -1.87 1.91 -10.73
C LEU A 51 -2.11 1.11 -9.45
N ALA A 52 -1.73 1.69 -8.32
CA ALA A 52 -2.04 1.17 -7.00
C ALA A 52 -2.76 2.24 -6.16
N ILE A 53 -4.01 1.98 -5.79
CA ILE A 53 -4.84 2.89 -5.00
C ILE A 53 -4.36 2.85 -3.55
N THR A 54 -4.01 4.01 -3.01
CA THR A 54 -3.53 4.14 -1.63
C THR A 54 -4.52 4.88 -0.75
N GLU A 55 -5.31 5.79 -1.31
CA GLU A 55 -6.32 6.57 -0.59
C GLU A 55 -7.52 6.80 -1.51
N VAL A 56 -8.69 7.03 -0.91
CA VAL A 56 -9.94 7.31 -1.63
C VAL A 56 -10.54 8.61 -1.12
N LYS A 57 -11.42 9.18 -1.94
CA LYS A 57 -12.27 10.29 -1.53
C LYS A 57 -13.69 9.96 -1.93
N HIS A 58 -14.61 9.87 -0.97
CA HIS A 58 -16.02 9.62 -1.27
C HIS A 58 -16.78 10.92 -1.57
N ALA A 59 -17.75 10.82 -2.47
CA ALA A 59 -18.69 11.90 -2.73
C ALA A 59 -19.58 12.10 -1.50
N GLY A 60 -19.70 13.35 -1.02
CA GLY A 60 -20.46 13.66 0.20
C GLY A 60 -21.88 13.08 0.18
N GLY A 61 -22.13 12.06 1.01
CA GLY A 61 -23.43 11.47 1.26
C GLY A 61 -23.79 10.20 0.47
N ARG A 62 -22.92 9.68 -0.40
CA ARG A 62 -23.11 8.38 -1.07
C ARG A 62 -21.84 7.54 -0.96
N GLY A 63 -21.98 6.22 -0.87
CA GLY A 63 -20.84 5.27 -0.85
C GLY A 63 -20.05 5.22 -2.15
N GLN A 64 -20.16 6.23 -3.00
CA GLN A 64 -19.49 6.31 -4.28
C GLN A 64 -18.17 7.08 -4.13
N ILE A 65 -17.10 6.55 -4.73
CA ILE A 65 -15.79 7.19 -4.72
C ILE A 65 -15.75 8.24 -5.81
N GLU A 66 -15.42 9.49 -5.48
CA GLU A 66 -15.24 10.56 -6.47
C GLU A 66 -13.83 10.59 -7.05
N ALA A 67 -12.83 10.26 -6.24
CA ALA A 67 -11.42 10.30 -6.63
C ALA A 67 -10.59 9.26 -5.87
N PHE A 68 -9.51 8.84 -6.52
CA PHE A 68 -8.56 7.85 -6.05
C PHE A 68 -7.18 8.48 -6.01
N ARG A 69 -6.49 8.45 -4.86
CA ARG A 69 -5.07 8.73 -4.84
C ARG A 69 -4.32 7.44 -5.09
N CYS A 70 -3.46 7.47 -6.10
CA CYS A 70 -2.77 6.29 -6.59
C CYS A 70 -1.27 6.52 -6.60
N LEU A 71 -0.52 5.47 -6.34
CA LEU A 71 0.84 5.33 -6.80
C LEU A 71 0.85 4.83 -8.23
N LYS A 72 1.87 5.24 -8.98
CA LYS A 72 2.17 4.68 -10.31
C LYS A 72 3.37 3.75 -10.19
N PRO A 73 3.17 2.43 -10.29
CA PRO A 73 4.29 1.50 -10.27
C PRO A 73 5.25 1.74 -11.44
N VAL A 74 6.55 1.66 -11.17
CA VAL A 74 7.62 1.86 -12.16
C VAL A 74 8.64 0.74 -12.00
N PHE A 75 8.95 0.03 -13.09
CA PHE A 75 9.85 -1.13 -13.08
C PHE A 75 9.48 -2.22 -12.05
N GLY A 76 8.17 -2.40 -11.80
CA GLY A 76 7.68 -3.40 -10.83
C GLY A 76 7.83 -2.98 -9.37
N MET A 77 8.06 -1.71 -9.08
CA MET A 77 8.09 -1.16 -7.71
C MET A 77 6.93 -0.18 -7.53
N PRO A 78 6.48 0.11 -6.29
CA PRO A 78 5.33 0.99 -6.01
C PRO A 78 5.40 2.37 -6.69
N GLY A 79 6.60 2.87 -6.97
CA GLY A 79 6.81 4.25 -7.39
C GLY A 79 6.82 5.18 -6.19
N VAL A 80 7.21 6.44 -6.43
CA VAL A 80 7.36 7.46 -5.37
C VAL A 80 6.34 8.59 -5.46
N ALA A 81 5.69 8.75 -6.62
CA ALA A 81 4.75 9.83 -6.87
C ALA A 81 3.32 9.37 -6.62
N LEU A 82 2.59 10.16 -5.83
CA LEU A 82 1.15 10.05 -5.68
C LEU A 82 0.45 10.94 -6.71
N ILE A 83 -0.56 10.39 -7.36
CA ILE A 83 -1.39 11.08 -8.35
C ILE A 83 -2.86 10.90 -8.01
N ASP A 84 -3.64 11.96 -8.18
CA ASP A 84 -5.08 11.91 -7.98
C ASP A 84 -5.77 11.58 -9.31
N ILE A 85 -6.64 10.57 -9.31
CA ILE A 85 -7.35 10.05 -10.48
C ILE A 85 -8.85 10.16 -10.22
N SER A 86 -9.59 10.74 -11.16
CA SER A 86 -11.05 10.81 -11.06
C SER A 86 -11.68 9.42 -11.22
N ARG A 87 -12.89 9.25 -10.65
CA ARG A 87 -13.64 8.00 -10.81
C ARG A 87 -13.83 7.58 -12.27
N ASP A 88 -14.21 8.52 -13.14
CA ASP A 88 -14.44 8.24 -14.55
C ASP A 88 -13.17 7.74 -15.26
N SER A 89 -12.02 8.31 -14.90
CA SER A 89 -10.73 7.86 -15.44
C SER A 89 -10.40 6.46 -14.96
N MET A 90 -10.62 6.16 -13.68
CA MET A 90 -10.41 4.83 -13.12
C MET A 90 -11.28 3.78 -13.81
N VAL A 91 -12.57 4.06 -13.97
CA VAL A 91 -13.52 3.20 -14.69
C VAL A 91 -13.06 2.97 -16.12
N ASN A 92 -12.59 4.02 -16.82
CA ASN A 92 -12.08 3.88 -18.18
C ASN A 92 -10.82 2.98 -18.23
N TYR A 93 -9.88 3.14 -17.29
CA TYR A 93 -8.69 2.28 -17.23
C TYR A 93 -9.06 0.81 -17.01
N LEU A 94 -9.98 0.53 -16.09
CA LEU A 94 -10.44 -0.84 -15.83
C LEU A 94 -11.15 -1.44 -17.06
N LYS A 95 -11.98 -0.67 -17.78
CA LYS A 95 -12.60 -1.09 -19.05
C LYS A 95 -11.57 -1.40 -20.14
N GLN A 96 -10.43 -0.71 -20.14
CA GLN A 96 -9.31 -0.98 -21.05
C GLN A 96 -8.47 -2.21 -20.63
N GLY A 97 -8.84 -2.90 -19.56
CA GLY A 97 -8.08 -4.03 -19.03
C GLY A 97 -6.78 -3.63 -18.33
N LYS A 98 -6.64 -2.38 -17.89
CA LYS A 98 -5.49 -1.98 -17.07
C LYS A 98 -5.61 -2.64 -15.70
N LYS A 99 -4.56 -3.34 -15.27
CA LYS A 99 -4.48 -3.95 -13.95
C LYS A 99 -4.30 -2.86 -12.88
N VAL A 100 -5.25 -2.75 -11.97
CA VAL A 100 -5.20 -1.82 -10.83
C VAL A 100 -5.26 -2.64 -9.56
N ILE A 101 -4.49 -2.24 -8.56
CA ILE A 101 -4.48 -2.87 -7.23
C ILE A 101 -4.77 -1.84 -6.14
N THR A 102 -5.07 -2.28 -4.93
CA THR A 102 -4.96 -1.48 -3.71
C THR A 102 -3.58 -1.66 -3.10
N ALA A 103 -3.16 -0.69 -2.29
CA ALA A 103 -1.91 -0.74 -1.57
C ALA A 103 -2.03 -0.09 -0.19
N ILE A 104 -1.38 -0.71 0.80
CA ILE A 104 -1.39 -0.27 2.20
C ILE A 104 0.04 0.07 2.62
N ARG A 105 0.18 1.14 3.41
CA ARG A 105 1.47 1.52 3.98
C ARG A 105 1.72 0.74 5.26
N ASP A 106 2.82 -0.02 5.28
CA ASP A 106 3.35 -0.58 6.50
C ASP A 106 4.21 0.50 7.18
N GLU A 107 3.64 1.15 8.21
CA GLU A 107 4.31 2.22 8.95
C GLU A 107 5.53 1.72 9.73
N ARG A 108 5.55 0.45 10.15
CA ARG A 108 6.70 -0.14 10.85
C ARG A 108 7.88 -0.30 9.91
N LEU A 109 7.63 -0.73 8.67
CA LEU A 109 8.66 -0.93 7.65
C LEU A 109 8.92 0.32 6.80
N GLY A 110 8.05 1.33 6.89
CA GLY A 110 8.11 2.55 6.08
C GLY A 110 7.92 2.29 4.58
N MET A 111 7.19 1.24 4.18
CA MET A 111 7.05 0.81 2.79
C MET A 111 5.60 0.53 2.40
N TRP A 112 5.31 0.59 1.10
CA TRP A 112 4.03 0.18 0.55
C TRP A 112 4.00 -1.32 0.27
N LYS A 113 2.86 -1.95 0.55
CA LYS A 113 2.56 -3.35 0.24
C LYS A 113 1.38 -3.43 -0.73
N GLU A 114 1.50 -4.34 -1.69
CA GLU A 114 0.38 -4.74 -2.55
C GLU A 114 -0.68 -5.42 -1.69
N ASP A 115 -1.95 -5.16 -2.00
CA ASP A 115 -3.08 -5.72 -1.27
C ASP A 115 -3.99 -6.52 -2.22
N CYS A 116 -5.01 -5.91 -2.80
CA CYS A 116 -6.03 -6.62 -3.58
C CYS A 116 -6.12 -6.11 -5.02
N ASN A 117 -6.50 -6.96 -5.98
CA ASN A 117 -6.82 -6.45 -7.32
C ASN A 117 -8.14 -5.69 -7.30
N VAL A 118 -8.24 -4.72 -8.20
CA VAL A 118 -9.40 -3.87 -8.42
C VAL A 118 -10.02 -4.20 -9.76
N HIS A 119 -11.34 -4.35 -9.78
CA HIS A 119 -12.12 -4.69 -10.95
C HIS A 119 -13.41 -3.87 -11.03
N LEU A 120 -14.10 -3.94 -12.17
CA LEU A 120 -15.43 -3.36 -12.33
C LEU A 120 -16.50 -4.43 -12.14
N SER A 121 -17.49 -4.14 -11.32
CA SER A 121 -18.70 -4.96 -11.22
C SER A 121 -19.56 -4.82 -12.49
N ALA A 122 -20.53 -5.74 -12.64
CA ALA A 122 -21.51 -5.67 -13.73
C ALA A 122 -22.31 -4.35 -13.76
N ASN A 123 -22.49 -3.73 -12.59
CA ASN A 123 -23.21 -2.45 -12.44
C ASN A 123 -22.30 -1.23 -12.62
N GLY A 124 -21.01 -1.42 -12.92
CA GLY A 124 -20.06 -0.33 -13.14
C GLY A 124 -19.49 0.30 -11.86
N PHE A 125 -19.53 -0.43 -10.73
CA PHE A 125 -18.87 -0.05 -9.49
C PHE A 125 -17.42 -0.55 -9.44
N VAL A 126 -16.54 0.22 -8.83
CA VAL A 126 -15.11 -0.12 -8.67
C VAL A 126 -14.93 -0.92 -7.39
N LEU A 127 -14.66 -2.23 -7.51
CA LEU A 127 -14.55 -3.13 -6.37
C LEU A 127 -13.15 -3.71 -6.25
N CYS A 128 -12.74 -4.13 -5.05
CA CYS A 128 -11.59 -5.01 -4.89
C CYS A 128 -12.00 -6.45 -4.59
N ASP A 129 -11.10 -7.42 -4.86
CA ASP A 129 -11.40 -8.85 -4.71
C ASP A 129 -11.73 -9.27 -3.25
N SER A 130 -11.31 -8.48 -2.26
CA SER A 130 -11.56 -8.74 -0.83
C SER A 130 -12.80 -8.02 -0.29
N ALA A 131 -13.43 -7.17 -1.09
CA ALA A 131 -14.60 -6.40 -0.69
C ALA A 131 -15.91 -7.14 -0.98
N GLY A 132 -16.90 -6.96 -0.10
CA GLY A 132 -18.27 -7.42 -0.34
C GLY A 132 -19.02 -6.53 -1.34
N ASP A 133 -20.18 -7.01 -1.80
CA ASP A 133 -21.04 -6.33 -2.76
C ASP A 133 -21.59 -5.00 -2.20
N GLY A 134 -20.87 -3.92 -2.44
CA GLY A 134 -21.22 -2.55 -2.09
C GLY A 134 -20.81 -1.57 -3.19
N GLU A 135 -21.43 -0.40 -3.25
CA GLU A 135 -21.02 0.62 -4.23
C GLU A 135 -19.57 1.05 -3.96
N ASP A 136 -18.75 1.06 -5.03
CA ASP A 136 -17.33 1.44 -5.03
C ASP A 136 -16.51 0.97 -3.81
N ASN A 137 -16.66 -0.31 -3.43
CA ASN A 137 -15.97 -0.87 -2.28
C ASN A 137 -14.57 -1.39 -2.64
N VAL A 138 -13.54 -0.57 -2.43
CA VAL A 138 -12.12 -0.94 -2.62
C VAL A 138 -11.40 -1.27 -1.31
N GLY A 139 -12.15 -1.69 -0.28
CA GLY A 139 -11.59 -2.02 1.03
C GLY A 139 -11.38 -0.80 1.93
N ARG A 140 -10.66 -1.01 3.06
CA ARG A 140 -10.43 0.03 4.07
C ARG A 140 -9.21 0.89 3.71
N LEU A 141 -9.35 1.73 2.70
CA LEU A 141 -8.33 2.72 2.36
C LEU A 141 -8.57 4.05 3.10
N PRO A 142 -7.50 4.79 3.46
CA PRO A 142 -7.64 6.10 4.07
C PRO A 142 -8.40 7.09 3.18
N GLU A 143 -9.07 8.04 3.84
CA GLU A 143 -9.71 9.19 3.19
C GLU A 143 -8.72 10.32 3.00
N PHE A 144 -8.67 10.91 1.80
CA PHE A 144 -7.84 12.08 1.56
C PHE A 144 -8.65 13.35 1.31
N GLN A 145 -8.26 14.42 1.98
CA GLN A 145 -8.75 15.75 1.66
C GLN A 145 -7.92 16.31 0.52
N GLN A 146 -8.55 16.55 -0.62
CA GLN A 146 -7.91 17.28 -1.70
C GLN A 146 -7.64 18.70 -1.22
N THR A 147 -6.37 19.05 -0.99
CA THR A 147 -5.98 20.45 -0.79
C THR A 147 -6.23 21.16 -2.10
N THR A 148 -7.38 21.84 -2.19
CA THR A 148 -7.61 22.80 -3.28
C THR A 148 -6.52 23.84 -3.16
N SER A 149 -5.51 23.75 -4.02
CA SER A 149 -4.57 24.84 -4.24
C SER A 149 -5.39 26.01 -4.76
N ARG A 150 -5.79 26.92 -3.86
CA ARG A 150 -6.39 28.19 -4.24
C ARG A 150 -5.34 28.90 -5.09
N ARG A 151 -5.66 29.09 -6.37
CA ARG A 151 -4.97 30.01 -7.26
C ARG A 151 -5.17 31.44 -6.77
#